data_AF-A0A1B1K7R7-F1
#
_entry.id   AF-A0A1B1K7R7-F1
#
_cell.length_a   1.000
_cell.length_b   1.000
_cell.length_c   1.000
_cell.angle_alpha   90.00
_cell.angle_beta   90.00
_cell.angle_gamma   90.00
#
_symmetry.space_group_name_H-M   'P 1'
#
loop_
_entity.id
_entity.type
_entity.pdbx_description
1 polymer ?
#
loop_
_entity_poly.entity_id
_entity_poly.type
_entity_poly.pdbx_seq_one_letter_code
_entity_poly.pdbx_strand_id
1 'polypeptide(L)'
;MTATAPIGLARPAAAAVLAGGSIGLIAALALTVERYKLLTDPQYVPSCSLNPVISCGSVMTTPQAAVLGFPNPILGLAAFPVVVVTGVLTVAAIRLPRWYWYGLAAGIVAGTAFVHWLIFESLYRIGALCPYCMAVWVVVVPLSVIAVTAALQSPRPGPVRRFLHTWRWTIVTFWYTALVLVILDRFWNYWSTRW
;
A
#
# COMPACT_ATOMS: atom_id res chain seq x y z
N MET A 1 7.65 33.99 -6.00
CA MET A 1 7.55 32.53 -6.18
C MET A 1 8.96 31.96 -6.29
N THR A 2 9.54 31.47 -5.19
CA THR A 2 10.89 30.87 -5.23
C THR A 2 10.79 29.54 -5.98
N ALA A 3 11.34 29.49 -7.20
CA ALA A 3 11.44 28.28 -8.00
C ALA A 3 12.35 27.28 -7.29
N THR A 4 11.77 26.43 -6.46
CA THR A 4 12.52 25.42 -5.72
C THR A 4 13.07 24.37 -6.67
N ALA A 5 14.36 24.07 -6.57
CA ALA A 5 15.04 23.15 -7.47
C ALA A 5 14.34 21.78 -7.56
N PRO A 6 14.21 21.20 -8.76
CA PRO A 6 13.57 19.91 -8.97
C PRO A 6 14.41 18.77 -8.38
N ILE A 7 13.71 17.76 -7.85
CA ILE A 7 14.27 16.65 -7.07
C ILE A 7 14.33 15.39 -7.92
N GLY A 8 15.48 14.70 -7.89
CA GLY A 8 15.66 13.34 -8.41
C GLY A 8 15.71 12.29 -7.29
N LEU A 9 15.43 11.04 -7.63
CA LEU A 9 15.64 9.89 -6.74
C LEU A 9 16.93 9.16 -7.08
N ALA A 10 17.54 8.53 -6.08
CA ALA A 10 18.59 7.55 -6.32
C ALA A 10 18.02 6.33 -7.06
N ARG A 11 18.81 5.70 -7.95
CA ARG A 11 18.40 4.52 -8.75
C ARG A 11 17.66 3.43 -7.96
N PRO A 12 18.13 2.96 -6.78
CA PRO A 12 17.39 1.93 -6.04
C PRO A 12 16.03 2.42 -5.53
N ALA A 13 15.91 3.69 -5.13
CA ALA A 13 14.63 4.26 -4.69
C ALA A 13 13.66 4.44 -5.88
N ALA A 14 14.15 4.87 -7.04
CA ALA A 14 13.34 4.97 -8.25
C ALA A 14 12.81 3.60 -8.70
N ALA A 15 13.66 2.57 -8.69
CA ALA A 15 13.26 1.19 -8.98
C ALA A 15 12.22 0.66 -7.98
N ALA A 16 12.39 0.96 -6.68
CA ALA A 16 11.43 0.58 -5.65
C ALA A 16 10.06 1.27 -5.84
N VAL A 17 10.04 2.54 -6.24
CA VAL A 17 8.78 3.26 -6.56
C VAL A 17 8.07 2.62 -7.73
N LEU A 18 8.79 2.31 -8.81
CA LEU A 18 8.21 1.65 -9.98
C LEU A 18 7.68 0.26 -9.64
N ALA A 19 8.48 -0.56 -8.95
CA ALA A 19 8.09 -1.91 -8.56
C ALA A 19 6.88 -1.90 -7.62
N GLY A 20 6.90 -1.06 -6.58
CA GLY A 20 5.80 -0.92 -5.62
C GLY A 20 4.52 -0.40 -6.28
N GLY A 21 4.64 0.58 -7.17
CA GLY A 21 3.51 1.09 -7.97
C GLY A 21 2.90 0.01 -8.86
N SER A 22 3.73 -0.75 -9.57
CA SER A 22 3.27 -1.81 -10.47
C SER A 22 2.60 -2.96 -9.72
N ILE A 23 3.18 -3.42 -8.60
CA ILE A 23 2.59 -4.47 -7.76
C ILE A 23 1.24 -4.00 -7.20
N GLY A 24 1.17 -2.77 -6.70
CA GLY A 24 -0.07 -2.19 -6.19
C GLY A 24 -1.15 -2.06 -7.27
N LEU A 25 -0.77 -1.64 -8.48
CA LEU A 25 -1.67 -1.54 -9.62
C LEU A 25 -2.22 -2.91 -10.03
N ILE A 26 -1.35 -3.92 -10.14
CA ILE A 26 -1.75 -5.30 -10.48
C ILE A 26 -2.70 -5.85 -9.41
N ALA A 27 -2.39 -5.65 -8.12
CA ALA A 27 -3.25 -6.10 -7.04
C ALA A 27 -4.63 -5.40 -7.05
N ALA A 28 -4.67 -4.08 -7.30
CA ALA A 28 -5.92 -3.32 -7.40
C ALA A 28 -6.75 -3.75 -8.62
N LEU A 29 -6.10 -4.01 -9.77
CA LEU A 29 -6.75 -4.55 -10.96
C LEU A 29 -7.33 -5.93 -10.70
N ALA A 30 -6.55 -6.84 -10.12
CA ALA A 30 -7.00 -8.18 -9.76
C ALA A 30 -8.21 -8.11 -8.83
N LEU A 31 -8.15 -7.33 -7.75
CA LEU A 31 -9.28 -7.11 -6.84
C LEU A 31 -10.53 -6.57 -7.55
N THR A 32 -10.36 -5.65 -8.49
CA THR A 32 -11.48 -5.09 -9.24
C THR A 32 -12.13 -6.16 -10.14
N VAL A 33 -11.32 -6.98 -10.81
CA VAL A 33 -11.80 -8.10 -11.64
C VAL A 33 -12.50 -9.16 -10.79
N GLU A 34 -11.92 -9.56 -9.66
CA GLU A 34 -12.52 -10.52 -8.74
C GLU A 34 -13.86 -9.99 -8.20
N ARG A 35 -13.96 -8.68 -7.90
CA ARG A 35 -15.23 -8.08 -7.45
C ARG A 35 -16.29 -8.13 -8.55
N TYR A 36 -15.89 -7.82 -9.78
CA TYR A 36 -16.79 -7.84 -10.92
C TYR A 36 -17.36 -9.25 -11.15
N LYS A 37 -16.49 -10.28 -11.15
CA LYS A 37 -16.95 -11.67 -11.29
C LYS A 37 -17.91 -12.09 -10.19
N LEU A 38 -17.63 -11.70 -8.93
CA LEU A 38 -18.50 -11.98 -7.79
C LEU A 38 -19.86 -11.27 -7.89
N LEU A 39 -19.93 -10.11 -8.54
CA LEU A 39 -21.18 -9.39 -8.78
C LEU A 39 -22.00 -10.05 -9.90
N THR A 40 -21.35 -10.62 -10.90
CA THR A 40 -22.01 -11.30 -12.03
C THR A 40 -22.46 -12.72 -11.67
N ASP A 41 -21.67 -13.42 -10.85
CA ASP A 41 -21.98 -14.77 -10.37
C ASP A 41 -21.74 -14.86 -8.86
N PRO A 42 -22.81 -14.85 -8.04
CA PRO A 42 -22.70 -14.98 -6.59
C PRO A 42 -22.11 -16.32 -6.10
N GLN A 43 -22.05 -17.35 -6.95
CA GLN A 43 -21.41 -18.64 -6.63
C GLN A 43 -19.92 -18.66 -7.03
N TYR A 44 -19.41 -17.58 -7.63
CA TYR A 44 -18.00 -17.47 -7.99
C TYR A 44 -17.10 -17.47 -6.75
N VAL A 45 -16.14 -18.38 -6.72
CA VAL A 45 -15.10 -18.42 -5.68
C VAL A 45 -13.90 -17.61 -6.17
N PRO A 46 -13.54 -16.49 -5.50
CA PRO A 46 -12.42 -15.68 -5.93
C PRO A 46 -11.10 -16.45 -5.90
N SER A 47 -10.21 -16.19 -6.85
CA SER A 47 -8.92 -16.89 -6.98
C SER A 47 -8.02 -16.76 -5.75
N CYS A 48 -8.22 -15.69 -4.97
CA CYS A 48 -7.49 -15.40 -3.75
C CYS A 48 -8.21 -15.91 -2.48
N SER A 49 -9.28 -16.70 -2.62
CA SER A 49 -9.96 -17.40 -1.52
C SER A 49 -9.47 -18.86 -1.44
N LEU A 50 -8.50 -19.10 -0.57
CA LEU A 50 -7.81 -20.39 -0.43
C LEU A 50 -8.35 -21.22 0.74
N ASN A 51 -8.76 -20.54 1.81
CA ASN A 51 -9.31 -21.18 3.00
C ASN A 51 -10.21 -20.18 3.77
N PRO A 52 -10.92 -20.58 4.83
CA PRO A 52 -11.83 -19.68 5.56
C PRO A 52 -11.14 -18.43 6.15
N VAL A 53 -9.85 -18.52 6.48
CA VAL A 53 -9.05 -17.40 7.01
C VAL A 53 -8.48 -16.53 5.89
N ILE A 54 -8.09 -17.13 4.76
CA ILE A 54 -7.54 -16.47 3.57
C ILE A 54 -8.66 -16.46 2.52
N SER A 55 -9.60 -15.54 2.69
CA SER A 55 -10.79 -15.41 1.85
C SER A 55 -11.00 -13.97 1.43
N CYS A 56 -10.89 -13.73 0.13
CA CYS A 56 -11.23 -12.44 -0.46
C CYS A 56 -12.74 -12.22 -0.49
N GLY A 57 -13.52 -13.29 -0.73
CA GLY A 57 -14.97 -13.20 -0.87
C GLY A 57 -15.64 -12.62 0.38
N SER A 58 -15.25 -13.09 1.58
CA SER A 58 -15.81 -12.60 2.85
C SER A 58 -15.43 -11.16 3.15
N VAL A 59 -14.25 -10.71 2.70
CA VAL A 59 -13.81 -9.32 2.86
C VAL A 59 -14.56 -8.40 1.90
N MET A 60 -14.72 -8.80 0.64
CA MET A 60 -15.27 -7.97 -0.43
C MET A 60 -16.79 -7.72 -0.35
N THR A 61 -17.51 -8.56 0.39
CA THR A 61 -18.95 -8.40 0.63
C THR A 61 -19.26 -7.50 1.83
N THR A 62 -18.24 -7.09 2.59
CA THR A 62 -18.45 -6.24 3.77
C THR A 62 -18.69 -4.77 3.40
N PRO A 63 -19.46 -4.02 4.21
CA PRO A 63 -19.63 -2.56 4.03
C PRO A 63 -18.30 -1.80 4.02
N GLN A 64 -17.31 -2.28 4.79
CA GLN A 64 -15.96 -1.72 4.86
C GLN A 64 -15.23 -1.77 3.51
N ALA A 65 -15.63 -2.65 2.59
CA ALA A 65 -15.06 -2.73 1.26
C ALA A 65 -15.52 -1.58 0.32
N ALA A 66 -16.46 -0.74 0.75
CA ALA A 66 -16.99 0.38 -0.03
C ALA A 66 -17.24 1.66 0.82
N VAL A 67 -16.22 2.11 1.56
CA VAL A 67 -16.35 3.20 2.55
C VAL A 67 -16.80 4.53 1.95
N LEU A 68 -16.33 4.83 0.74
CA LEU A 68 -16.65 6.08 0.03
C LEU A 68 -17.87 5.95 -0.89
N GLY A 69 -18.69 4.92 -0.69
CA GLY A 69 -19.86 4.62 -1.55
C GLY A 69 -19.51 3.86 -2.82
N PHE A 70 -18.23 3.57 -3.06
CA PHE A 70 -17.75 2.74 -4.16
C PHE A 70 -16.67 1.77 -3.68
N PRO A 71 -16.43 0.65 -4.40
CA PRO A 71 -15.44 -0.33 -4.00
C PRO A 71 -14.04 0.27 -3.80
N ASN A 72 -13.43 0.03 -2.64
CA ASN A 72 -12.09 0.52 -2.29
C ASN A 72 -11.01 0.20 -3.35
N PRO A 73 -11.02 -0.95 -4.08
CA PRO A 73 -10.04 -1.21 -5.14
C PRO A 73 -9.96 -0.12 -6.22
N ILE A 74 -11.06 0.62 -6.46
CA ILE A 74 -11.09 1.72 -7.43
C ILE A 74 -10.16 2.88 -6.99
N LEU A 75 -10.02 3.12 -5.69
CA LEU A 75 -9.03 4.08 -5.18
C LEU A 75 -7.61 3.67 -5.56
N GLY A 76 -7.31 2.37 -5.45
CA GLY A 76 -6.02 1.82 -5.89
C GLY A 76 -5.82 1.99 -7.38
N LEU A 77 -6.87 1.77 -8.18
CA LEU A 77 -6.83 1.93 -9.63
C LEU A 77 -6.61 3.39 -10.06
N ALA A 78 -7.05 4.37 -9.27
CA ALA A 78 -6.77 5.78 -9.50
C ALA A 78 -5.37 6.21 -8.99
N ALA A 79 -4.94 5.71 -7.84
CA ALA A 79 -3.72 6.15 -7.17
C ALA A 79 -2.44 5.48 -7.70
N PHE A 80 -2.44 4.17 -7.91
CA PHE A 80 -1.23 3.44 -8.30
C PHE A 80 -0.69 3.81 -9.69
N PRO A 81 -1.49 4.15 -10.72
CA PRO A 81 -0.95 4.65 -11.97
C PRO A 81 -0.09 5.90 -11.80
N VAL A 82 -0.48 6.81 -10.89
CA VAL A 82 0.33 8.01 -10.57
C VAL A 82 1.70 7.61 -10.00
N VAL A 83 1.73 6.59 -9.13
CA VAL A 83 2.98 6.04 -8.57
C VAL A 83 3.82 5.36 -9.65
N VAL A 84 3.21 4.58 -10.54
CA VAL A 84 3.89 3.94 -11.68
C VAL A 84 4.53 5.00 -12.58
N VAL A 85 3.76 6.02 -12.99
CA VAL A 85 4.27 7.13 -13.81
C VAL A 85 5.41 7.85 -13.08
N THR A 86 5.28 8.11 -11.78
CA THR A 86 6.39 8.66 -10.97
C THR A 86 7.62 7.76 -11.05
N GLY A 87 7.44 6.45 -10.91
CA GLY A 87 8.51 5.45 -11.00
C GLY A 87 9.21 5.50 -12.34
N VAL A 88 8.45 5.50 -13.45
CA VAL A 88 9.00 5.59 -14.81
C VAL A 88 9.80 6.87 -15.00
N LEU A 89 9.23 8.03 -14.62
CA LEU A 89 9.90 9.33 -14.75
C LEU A 89 11.21 9.38 -13.93
N THR A 90 11.18 8.87 -12.70
CA THR A 90 12.35 8.89 -11.82
C THR A 90 13.42 7.87 -12.22
N VAL A 91 13.05 6.72 -12.79
CA VAL A 91 13.99 5.75 -13.40
C VAL A 91 14.65 6.34 -14.64
N ALA A 92 13.90 7.11 -15.45
CA ALA A 92 14.42 7.88 -16.58
C ALA A 92 15.27 9.10 -16.17
N ALA A 93 15.59 9.24 -14.87
CA ALA A 93 16.35 10.35 -14.29
C ALA A 93 15.72 11.74 -14.50
N ILE A 94 14.41 11.80 -14.74
CA ILE A 94 13.67 13.06 -14.85
C ILE A 94 13.49 13.63 -13.45
N ARG A 95 13.89 14.90 -13.26
CA ARG A 95 13.74 15.61 -11.99
C ARG A 95 12.34 16.21 -11.90
N LEU A 96 11.61 15.86 -10.84
CA LEU A 96 10.24 16.33 -10.62
C LEU A 96 10.22 17.54 -9.69
N PRO A 97 9.27 18.47 -9.88
CA PRO A 97 9.15 19.64 -9.03
C PRO A 97 8.74 19.24 -7.60
N ARG A 98 9.10 20.05 -6.60
CA ARG A 98 8.86 19.70 -5.18
C ARG A 98 7.39 19.59 -4.81
N TRP A 99 6.53 20.40 -5.40
CA TRP A 99 5.09 20.35 -5.15
C TRP A 99 4.51 18.98 -5.48
N TYR A 100 5.05 18.32 -6.52
CA TYR A 100 4.66 16.98 -6.91
C TYR A 100 4.99 15.97 -5.81
N TRP A 101 6.21 16.05 -5.25
CA TRP A 101 6.62 15.20 -4.13
C TRP A 101 5.79 15.43 -2.87
N TYR A 102 5.39 16.68 -2.57
CA TYR A 102 4.47 16.95 -1.46
C TYR A 102 3.09 16.32 -1.70
N GLY A 103 2.53 16.47 -2.90
CA GLY A 103 1.25 15.85 -3.27
C GLY A 103 1.31 14.32 -3.21
N LEU A 104 2.37 13.73 -3.74
CA LEU A 104 2.60 12.28 -3.71
C LEU A 104 2.76 11.76 -2.27
N ALA A 105 3.53 12.46 -1.43
CA ALA A 105 3.70 12.10 -0.03
C ALA A 105 2.38 12.21 0.73
N ALA A 106 1.62 13.29 0.54
CA ALA A 106 0.30 13.46 1.17
C ALA A 106 -0.66 12.33 0.77
N GLY A 107 -0.75 12.01 -0.53
CA GLY A 107 -1.59 10.94 -1.04
C GLY A 107 -1.20 9.56 -0.49
N ILE A 108 0.10 9.23 -0.49
CA ILE A 108 0.57 7.93 0.02
C ILE A 108 0.41 7.84 1.54
N VAL A 109 0.62 8.92 2.30
CA VAL A 109 0.40 8.92 3.76
C VAL A 109 -1.08 8.72 4.07
N ALA A 110 -1.98 9.41 3.36
CA ALA A 110 -3.42 9.20 3.50
C ALA A 110 -3.81 7.75 3.15
N GLY A 111 -3.28 7.21 2.04
CA GLY A 111 -3.47 5.82 1.66
C GLY A 111 -2.90 4.83 2.69
N THR A 112 -1.76 5.15 3.31
CA THR A 112 -1.16 4.35 4.38
C THR A 112 -2.07 4.30 5.59
N ALA A 113 -2.59 5.45 6.04
CA ALA A 113 -3.53 5.50 7.16
C ALA A 113 -4.81 4.71 6.86
N PHE A 114 -5.34 4.83 5.64
CA PHE A 114 -6.50 4.06 5.20
C PHE A 114 -6.23 2.55 5.21
N VAL A 115 -5.06 2.12 4.74
CA VAL A 115 -4.62 0.73 4.79
C VAL A 115 -4.52 0.21 6.22
N HIS A 116 -4.01 1.00 7.17
CA HIS A 116 -3.94 0.58 8.59
C HIS A 116 -5.32 0.35 9.18
N TRP A 117 -6.27 1.22 8.86
CA TRP A 117 -7.65 1.04 9.28
C TRP A 117 -8.27 -0.23 8.65
N LEU A 118 -8.03 -0.49 7.37
CA LEU A 118 -8.47 -1.73 6.72
C LEU A 118 -7.84 -3.00 7.32
N ILE A 119 -6.56 -2.95 7.71
CA ILE A 119 -5.89 -4.05 8.41
C ILE A 119 -6.63 -4.36 9.72
N PHE A 120 -6.97 -3.32 10.50
CA PHE A 120 -7.70 -3.47 11.75
C PHE A 120 -9.09 -4.10 11.52
N GLU A 121 -9.85 -3.61 10.55
CA GLU A 121 -11.16 -4.18 10.20
C GLU A 121 -11.04 -5.65 9.74
N SER A 122 -10.07 -5.96 8.87
CA SER A 122 -9.82 -7.33 8.40
C SER A 122 -9.51 -8.31 9.54
N LEU A 123 -8.68 -7.91 10.50
CA LEU A 123 -8.22 -8.79 11.58
C LEU A 123 -9.23 -8.95 12.73
N TYR A 124 -9.83 -7.83 13.16
CA TYR A 124 -10.61 -7.79 14.40
C TYR A 124 -12.12 -7.78 14.19
N ARG A 125 -12.59 -7.42 12.98
CA ARG A 125 -14.04 -7.36 12.68
C ARG A 125 -14.46 -8.48 11.72
N ILE A 126 -13.72 -8.66 10.63
CA ILE A 126 -14.04 -9.65 9.59
C ILE A 126 -13.45 -11.01 9.94
N GLY A 127 -12.22 -11.04 10.45
CA GLY A 127 -11.50 -12.29 10.73
C GLY A 127 -11.03 -13.01 9.46
N ALA A 128 -10.74 -12.27 8.38
CA ALA A 128 -10.27 -12.83 7.12
C ALA A 128 -9.19 -11.95 6.48
N LEU A 129 -8.27 -12.60 5.77
CA LEU A 129 -7.13 -12.02 5.07
C LEU A 129 -7.28 -12.19 3.56
N CYS A 130 -6.97 -11.14 2.82
CA CYS A 130 -6.99 -11.14 1.37
C CYS A 130 -5.55 -11.00 0.85
N PRO A 131 -5.00 -11.99 0.10
CA PRO A 131 -3.64 -11.92 -0.44
C PRO A 131 -3.37 -10.67 -1.29
N TYR A 132 -4.34 -10.23 -2.08
CA TYR A 132 -4.18 -9.01 -2.88
C TYR A 132 -4.16 -7.74 -2.04
N CYS A 133 -4.99 -7.66 -0.99
CA CYS A 133 -4.91 -6.55 -0.03
C CYS A 133 -3.57 -6.55 0.71
N MET A 134 -3.08 -7.73 1.13
CA MET A 134 -1.78 -7.86 1.78
C MET A 134 -0.64 -7.40 0.88
N ALA A 135 -0.70 -7.71 -0.43
CA ALA A 135 0.27 -7.17 -1.39
C ALA A 135 0.27 -5.63 -1.42
N VAL A 136 -0.91 -5.01 -1.37
CA VAL A 136 -1.04 -3.54 -1.24
C VAL A 136 -0.44 -3.04 0.08
N TRP A 137 -0.68 -3.74 1.19
CA TRP A 137 -0.11 -3.37 2.49
C TRP A 137 1.42 -3.35 2.46
N VAL A 138 2.00 -4.37 1.83
CA VAL A 138 3.45 -4.49 1.69
C VAL A 138 4.04 -3.37 0.84
N VAL A 139 3.38 -2.91 -0.23
CA VAL A 139 3.99 -1.87 -1.07
C VAL A 139 3.78 -0.46 -0.54
N VAL A 140 2.65 -0.17 0.11
CA VAL A 140 2.29 1.18 0.53
C VAL A 140 3.23 1.72 1.62
N VAL A 141 3.68 0.88 2.56
CA VAL A 141 4.55 1.32 3.66
C VAL A 141 5.95 1.76 3.18
N PRO A 142 6.71 0.97 2.40
CA PRO A 142 7.98 1.44 1.82
C PRO A 142 7.80 2.67 0.92
N LEU A 143 6.72 2.71 0.11
CA LEU A 143 6.41 3.85 -0.73
C LEU A 143 6.20 5.13 0.08
N SER A 144 5.55 5.04 1.25
CA SER A 144 5.32 6.19 2.13
C SER A 144 6.63 6.76 2.66
N VAL A 145 7.55 5.88 3.08
CA VAL A 145 8.87 6.29 3.57
C VAL A 145 9.71 6.93 2.47
N ILE A 146 9.69 6.38 1.24
CA ILE A 146 10.39 6.97 0.09
C ILE A 146 9.80 8.33 -0.26
N ALA A 147 8.48 8.43 -0.40
CA ALA A 147 7.79 9.65 -0.81
C ALA A 147 7.96 10.78 0.22
N VAL A 148 7.82 10.48 1.52
CA VAL A 148 8.04 11.44 2.60
C VAL A 148 9.50 11.90 2.64
N THR A 149 10.46 10.97 2.48
CA THR A 149 11.88 11.33 2.42
C THR A 149 12.18 12.24 1.22
N ALA A 150 11.54 11.98 0.08
CA ALA A 150 11.68 12.80 -1.13
C ALA A 150 11.06 14.20 -0.96
N ALA A 151 9.87 14.30 -0.37
CA ALA A 151 9.23 15.58 -0.07
C ALA A 151 10.07 16.46 0.88
N LEU A 152 10.72 15.85 1.87
CA LEU A 152 11.53 16.53 2.88
C LEU A 152 12.96 16.89 2.41
N GLN A 153 13.33 16.67 1.15
CA GLN A 153 14.70 16.95 0.67
C GLN A 153 15.03 18.45 0.70
N SER A 154 15.50 18.98 1.82
CA SER A 154 15.94 20.39 1.95
C SER A 154 17.47 20.51 1.98
N PRO A 155 18.07 21.60 1.45
CA PRO A 155 19.51 21.87 1.54
C PRO A 155 20.05 21.80 2.97
N ARG A 156 19.22 22.14 3.97
CA ARG A 156 19.50 21.95 5.39
C ARG A 156 18.59 20.85 5.96
N PRO A 157 19.09 19.62 6.19
CA PRO A 157 18.29 18.57 6.83
C PRO A 157 17.94 18.98 8.26
N GLY A 158 16.66 19.24 8.52
CA GLY A 158 16.14 19.28 9.89
C GLY A 158 16.28 17.93 10.59
N PRO A 159 16.18 17.88 11.93
CA PRO A 159 16.36 16.66 12.73
C PRO A 159 15.44 15.51 12.27
N VAL A 160 14.20 15.84 11.90
CA VAL A 160 13.19 14.88 11.39
C VAL A 160 13.66 14.16 10.12
N ARG A 161 14.27 14.88 9.17
CA ARG A 161 14.79 14.26 7.93
C ARG A 161 15.93 13.31 8.24
N ARG A 162 16.85 13.70 9.13
CA ARG A 162 18.01 12.87 9.49
C ARG A 162 17.56 11.59 10.16
N PHE A 163 16.61 11.70 11.09
CA PHE A 163 16.00 10.55 11.74
C PHE A 163 15.33 9.60 10.73
N LEU A 164 14.43 10.10 9.88
CA LEU A 164 13.76 9.29 8.85
C LEU A 164 14.74 8.62 7.89
N HIS A 165 15.75 9.34 7.42
CA HIS A 165 16.71 8.77 6.47
C HIS A 165 17.58 7.67 7.09
N THR A 166 17.94 7.80 8.37
CA THR A 166 18.72 6.79 9.10
C THR A 166 17.85 5.58 9.49
N TRP A 167 16.64 5.82 9.99
CA TRP A 167 15.77 4.79 10.56
C TRP A 167 14.75 4.22 9.58
N ARG A 168 14.69 4.70 8.33
CA ARG A 168 13.70 4.29 7.32
C ARG A 168 13.51 2.77 7.23
N TRP A 169 14.60 2.03 7.15
CA TRP A 169 14.53 0.58 6.99
C TRP A 169 14.16 -0.11 8.29
N THR A 170 14.66 0.38 9.42
CA THR A 170 14.25 -0.10 10.75
C THR A 170 12.75 0.10 10.99
N ILE A 171 12.18 1.24 10.60
CA ILE A 171 10.75 1.52 10.72
C ILE A 171 9.94 0.54 9.86
N VAL A 172 10.35 0.33 8.60
CA VAL A 172 9.69 -0.62 7.69
C VAL A 172 9.78 -2.06 8.22
N THR A 173 10.96 -2.49 8.65
CA THR A 173 11.16 -3.83 9.22
C THR A 173 10.34 -4.02 10.49
N PHE A 174 10.38 -3.06 11.41
CA PHE A 174 9.60 -3.10 12.64
C PHE A 174 8.10 -3.18 12.33
N TRP A 175 7.63 -2.42 11.35
CA TRP A 175 6.24 -2.45 10.91
C TRP A 175 5.85 -3.82 10.36
N TYR A 176 6.67 -4.43 9.50
CA TYR A 176 6.40 -5.79 9.00
C TYR A 176 6.41 -6.83 10.10
N THR A 177 7.38 -6.75 11.02
CA THR A 177 7.42 -7.65 12.18
C THR A 177 6.15 -7.51 13.00
N ALA A 178 5.72 -6.29 13.33
CA ALA A 178 4.49 -6.05 14.05
C ALA A 178 3.27 -6.60 13.30
N LEU A 179 3.15 -6.34 11.99
CA LEU A 179 2.06 -6.85 11.17
C LEU A 179 1.99 -8.39 11.22
N VAL A 180 3.13 -9.06 11.02
CA VAL A 180 3.21 -10.53 11.04
C VAL A 180 2.86 -11.07 12.42
N LEU A 181 3.36 -10.46 13.51
CA LEU A 181 3.04 -10.88 14.87
C LEU A 181 1.54 -10.75 15.17
N VAL A 182 0.90 -9.65 14.79
CA VAL A 182 -0.54 -9.46 15.01
C VAL A 182 -1.37 -10.44 14.18
N ILE A 183 -0.96 -10.74 12.94
CA ILE A 183 -1.61 -11.77 12.12
C ILE A 183 -1.48 -13.14 12.79
N LEU A 184 -0.27 -13.50 13.24
CA LEU A 184 -0.01 -14.78 13.88
C LEU A 184 -0.77 -14.93 15.19
N ASP A 185 -0.77 -13.92 16.05
CA ASP A 185 -1.51 -13.90 17.31
C ASP A 185 -3.02 -14.11 17.07
N ARG A 186 -3.59 -13.35 16.13
CA ARG A 186 -5.03 -13.41 15.85
C ARG A 186 -5.48 -14.77 15.30
N PHE A 187 -4.68 -15.38 14.43
CA PHE A 187 -5.01 -16.65 13.80
C PHE A 187 -4.33 -17.87 14.45
N TRP A 188 -3.63 -17.68 15.58
CA TRP A 188 -2.83 -18.71 16.25
C TRP A 188 -3.63 -19.99 16.47
N ASN A 189 -4.83 -19.86 17.05
CA ASN A 189 -5.72 -20.98 17.38
C ASN A 189 -6.13 -21.78 16.13
N TYR A 190 -6.32 -21.13 14.98
CA TYR A 190 -6.66 -21.81 13.74
C TYR A 190 -5.48 -22.64 13.22
N TRP A 191 -4.26 -22.08 13.25
CA TRP A 191 -3.06 -22.78 12.79
C TRP A 191 -2.66 -23.91 13.74
N SER A 192 -2.77 -23.73 15.06
CA SER A 192 -2.44 -24.76 16.06
C SER A 192 -3.36 -25.98 16.02
N THR A 193 -4.59 -25.84 15.52
CA THR A 193 -5.55 -26.96 15.39
C THR A 193 -5.38 -27.81 14.14
N ARG A 194 -4.50 -27.43 13.20
CA ARG A 194 -4.26 -28.15 11.93
C ARG A 194 -2.96 -28.94 11.88
N TRP A 195 -2.21 -28.97 12.98
CA TRP A 195 -1.11 -29.90 13.24
C TRP A 195 -1.59 -30.98 14.20
#